data_AF-A0A9D4ITA5-F1
#
_entry.id   AF-A0A9D4ITA5-F1
#
_cell.length_a   1.000
_cell.length_b   1.000
_cell.length_c   1.000
_cell.angle_alpha   90.00
_cell.angle_beta   90.00
_cell.angle_gamma   90.00
#
_symmetry.space_group_name_H-M   'P 1'
#
loop_
_entity.id
_entity.type
_entity.pdbx_description
1 polymer ?
#
loop_
_entity_poly.entity_id
_entity_poly.type
_entity_poly.pdbx_seq_one_letter_code
_entity_poly.pdbx_strand_id
1 'polypeptide(L)' 'MQYYEELNVDVALSYVEFWNTRNRIPVTERLRETLENFMKFQDTHLRDAEYHTAHLLT' A
#
# COMPACT_ATOMS: atom_id res chain seq x y z
N MET A 1 -8.09 -13.41 8.43
CA MET A 1 -9.11 -13.19 7.37
C MET A 1 -10.55 -13.14 7.91
N GLN A 2 -10.81 -13.63 9.12
CA GLN A 2 -12.15 -13.67 9.75
C GLN A 2 -12.90 -12.31 9.82
N TYR A 3 -12.22 -11.17 9.85
CA TYR A 3 -12.87 -9.84 9.94
C TYR A 3 -13.58 -9.39 8.66
N TYR A 4 -13.24 -9.92 7.48
CA TYR A 4 -13.87 -9.52 6.21
C TYR A 4 -15.00 -10.48 5.78
N GLU A 5 -15.05 -11.67 6.38
CA GLU A 5 -16.07 -12.68 6.10
C GLU A 5 -17.48 -12.17 6.43
N GLU A 6 -17.64 -11.44 7.54
CA GLU A 6 -18.93 -10.83 7.94
C GLU A 6 -19.41 -9.75 6.95
N LEU A 7 -18.51 -9.21 6.13
CA LEU A 7 -18.80 -8.18 5.13
C LEU A 7 -18.94 -8.76 3.72
N ASN A 8 -18.86 -10.09 3.55
CA ASN A 8 -18.78 -10.76 2.24
C ASN A 8 -17.66 -10.18 1.35
N VAL A 9 -16.53 -9.81 1.95
CA VAL A 9 -15.34 -9.35 1.24
C VAL A 9 -14.27 -10.43 1.35
N ASP A 10 -13.71 -10.84 0.22
CA ASP A 10 -12.51 -11.67 0.19
C ASP A 10 -11.28 -10.80 -0.08
N VAL A 11 -10.25 -10.94 0.75
CA VAL A 11 -9.02 -10.17 0.65
C VAL A 11 -7.89 -11.11 0.25
N ALA A 12 -7.55 -11.09 -1.04
CA ALA A 12 -6.41 -11.80 -1.58
C ALA A 12 -5.19 -10.88 -1.66
N LEU A 13 -4.02 -11.40 -1.27
CA LEU A 13 -2.75 -10.72 -1.45
C LEU A 13 -2.23 -10.98 -2.87
N SER A 14 -2.34 -10.00 -3.77
CA SER A 14 -1.88 -10.14 -5.16
C SER A 14 -0.41 -9.75 -5.37
N TYR A 15 0.13 -8.83 -4.55
CA TYR A 15 1.48 -8.30 -4.71
C TYR A 15 2.06 -7.84 -3.37
N VAL A 16 3.39 -8.01 -3.20
CA VAL A 16 4.16 -7.50 -2.06
C VAL A 16 5.50 -6.97 -2.58
N GLU A 17 5.86 -5.75 -2.16
CA GLU A 17 7.18 -5.16 -2.38
C GLU A 17 7.88 -4.90 -1.05
N PHE A 18 9.18 -5.22 -0.97
CA PHE A 18 10.02 -4.93 0.19
C PHE A 18 11.06 -3.86 -0.14
N TRP A 19 11.13 -2.81 0.68
CA TRP A 19 12.07 -1.69 0.51
C TRP A 19 13.35 -1.89 1.36
N ASN A 20 14.04 -3.01 1.14
CA ASN A 20 15.14 -3.49 2.01
C ASN A 20 16.38 -2.58 2.06
N THR A 21 16.56 -1.70 1.08
CA THR A 21 17.76 -0.84 0.99
C THR A 21 17.49 0.57 1.51
N ARG A 22 16.37 1.16 1.10
CA ARG A 22 15.92 2.50 1.50
C ARG A 22 14.45 2.65 1.15
N ASN A 23 13.78 3.57 1.83
CA ASN A 23 12.41 3.94 1.50
C ASN A 23 12.34 4.52 0.08
N ARG A 24 11.33 4.09 -0.69
CA ARG A 24 11.06 4.63 -2.04
C ARG A 24 10.42 6.02 -2.00
N ILE A 25 9.81 6.36 -0.87
CA ILE A 25 9.22 7.66 -0.59
C ILE A 25 9.74 8.22 0.73
N PRO A 26 9.65 9.53 0.97
CA PRO A 26 9.84 10.09 2.30
C PRO A 26 8.76 9.58 3.25
N VAL A 27 9.17 8.80 4.26
CA VAL A 27 8.33 8.40 5.39
C VAL A 27 8.66 9.33 6.54
N THR A 28 7.68 10.11 6.99
CA THR A 28 7.84 11.11 8.05
C THR A 28 6.88 10.81 9.21
N GLU A 29 7.14 11.41 10.38
CA GLU A 29 6.23 11.35 11.54
C GLU A 29 4.86 12.00 11.26
N ARG A 30 4.77 12.82 10.21
CA ARG A 30 3.53 13.46 9.78
C ARG A 30 2.77 12.51 8.86
N LEU A 31 1.85 11.75 9.44
CA LEU A 31 1.06 10.73 8.76
C LEU A 31 0.47 11.20 7.41
N ARG A 32 -0.07 12.43 7.35
CA ARG A 32 -0.67 12.97 6.12
C ARG A 32 0.35 13.14 5.00
N GLU A 33 1.56 13.61 5.31
CA GLU A 33 2.62 13.78 4.32
C GLU A 33 3.09 12.41 3.78
N THR A 34 3.26 11.43 4.67
CA THR A 34 3.58 10.04 4.29
C THR A 34 2.49 9.44 3.39
N LEU A 35 1.22 9.64 3.74
CA LEU A 35 0.09 9.16 2.94
C LEU A 35 0.06 9.80 1.55
N GLU A 36 0.24 11.12 1.46
CA GLU A 36 0.29 11.83 0.17
C GLU A 36 1.46 11.37 -0.70
N ASN A 37 2.62 11.13 -0.10
CA ASN A 37 3.77 10.57 -0.82
C ASN A 37 3.51 9.14 -1.30
N PHE A 38 2.85 8.32 -0.48
CA PHE A 38 2.49 6.95 -0.85
C PHE A 38 1.47 6.91 -2.00
N MET A 39 0.43 7.75 -1.97
CA MET A 39 -0.56 7.84 -3.05
C MET A 39 0.09 8.23 -4.39
N LYS A 40 1.06 9.16 -4.37
CA LYS A 40 1.82 9.53 -5.58
C LYS A 40 2.71 8.39 -6.09
N PHE A 41 3.34 7.64 -5.19
CA PHE A 41 4.10 6.46 -5.55
C PHE A 41 3.22 5.37 -6.16
N GLN A 42 2.03 5.15 -5.58
CA GLN A 42 1.06 4.18 -6.09
C GLN A 42 0.64 4.51 -7.53
N ASP A 43 0.30 5.77 -7.81
CA ASP A 43 -0.13 6.24 -9.15
C ASP A 43 0.98 6.14 -10.22
N THR A 44 2.24 6.27 -9.82
CA THR A 44 3.37 6.30 -10.75
C THR A 44 4.09 4.96 -10.91
N HIS A 45 4.22 4.19 -9.84
CA HIS A 45 5.02 2.95 -9.81
C HIS A 45 4.17 1.69 -9.90
N LEU A 46 2.99 1.70 -9.28
CA LEU A 46 2.11 0.54 -9.24
C LEU A 46 1.02 0.60 -10.31
N ARG A 47 1.10 1.55 -11.26
CA ARG A 47 0.05 1.78 -12.25
C ARG A 47 -0.35 0.53 -13.05
N ASP A 48 0.62 -0.33 -13.35
CA ASP A 48 0.42 -1.53 -14.16
C ASP A 48 0.21 -2.81 -13.32
N ALA A 49 0.24 -2.70 -11.98
CA ALA A 49 -0.03 -3.83 -11.11
C ALA A 49 -1.55 -4.04 -10.99
N GLU A 50 -2.00 -5.29 -11.12
CA GLU A 50 -3.40 -5.64 -10.87
C GLU A 50 -3.66 -5.76 -9.37
N TYR A 51 -4.24 -4.70 -8.78
CA TYR A 51 -4.71 -4.68 -7.41
C TYR A 51 -5.89 -3.70 -7.24
N HIS A 52 -6.68 -3.89 -6.19
CA HIS A 52 -7.78 -2.97 -5.84
C HIS A 52 -7.39 -1.94 -4.78
N THR A 53 -6.53 -2.33 -3.83
CA THR A 53 -6.03 -1.46 -2.76
C THR A 53 -4.58 -1.78 -2.44
N ALA A 54 -3.81 -0.76 -2.07
CA ALA A 54 -2.42 -0.88 -1.64
C ALA A 54 -2.28 -0.30 -0.22
N HIS A 55 -1.48 -0.96 0.61
CA HIS A 55 -1.22 -0.51 1.98
C HIS A 55 0.28 -0.39 2.18
N LEU A 56 0.72 0.70 2.81
CA LEU A 56 2.08 0.86 3.29
C LEU A 56 2.16 0.40 4.74
N LEU A 57 3.02 -0.58 5.01
CA LEU A 57 3.35 -1.04 6.36
C LEU A 57 4.71 -0.44 6.74
N THR A 58 4.75 0.41 7.77
CA THR A 58 5.95 1.15 8.18
C THR A 58 5.99 1.38 9.69
#